data_AF-A0A822ZH04-F1
#
_entry.id   AF-A0A822ZH04-F1
#
_cell.length_a   1.000
_cell.length_b   1.000
_cell.length_c   1.000
_cell.angle_alpha   90.00
_cell.angle_beta   90.00
_cell.angle_gamma   90.00
#
_symmetry.space_group_name_H-M   'P 1'
#
loop_
_entity.id
_entity.type
_entity.pdbx_description
1 polymer ?
#
loop_
_entity_poly.entity_id
_entity_poly.type
_entity_poly.pdbx_seq_one_letter_code
_entity_poly.pdbx_strand_id
1 'polypeptide(L)'
;MDVGANGQENVDAIDTVEIITVDGRHQILYRSDLAFGYRMSPFQAMQDLAAIVSVTFRLLPSALANERQQAYLRKRRWSQSVRERTTGSVFRNPPGKGASAGELIEKARLKGFKVDSAEVSKVHANFSINTSFRCQNHVGIKWQNDNCSHRERRKKERIMAMGSAMHRRCSRA
;
A
#
# COMPACT_ATOMS: atom_id res chain seq x y z
N MET A 1 4.86 -8.58 2.05
CA MET A 1 4.67 -7.59 0.96
C MET A 1 6.03 -7.03 0.59
N ASP A 2 6.30 -6.87 -0.69
CA ASP A 2 7.42 -6.04 -1.13
C ASP A 2 7.07 -4.55 -1.02
N VAL A 3 7.98 -3.76 -0.43
CA VAL A 3 7.78 -2.33 -0.21
C VAL A 3 8.54 -1.57 -1.28
N GLY A 4 7.83 -0.72 -2.01
CA GLY A 4 8.42 0.12 -3.05
C GLY A 4 8.06 1.59 -2.93
N ALA A 5 9.04 2.45 -3.26
CA ALA A 5 8.88 3.90 -3.35
C ALA A 5 9.92 4.49 -4.31
N ASN A 6 9.56 5.58 -5.00
CA ASN A 6 10.46 6.32 -5.91
C ASN A 6 11.15 5.45 -6.99
N GLY A 7 10.46 4.41 -7.48
CA GLY A 7 10.96 3.53 -8.54
C GLY A 7 11.94 2.45 -8.06
N GLN A 8 12.06 2.24 -6.75
CA GLN A 8 12.85 1.19 -6.13
C GLN A 8 11.95 0.35 -5.22
N GLU A 9 12.28 -0.93 -5.10
CA GLU A 9 11.60 -1.93 -4.28
C GLU A 9 12.62 -2.62 -3.34
N ASN A 10 12.19 -3.18 -2.20
CA ASN A 10 13.14 -3.82 -1.27
C ASN A 10 13.88 -4.98 -1.94
N VAL A 11 13.17 -5.71 -2.81
CA VAL A 11 13.70 -6.80 -3.64
C VAL A 11 14.98 -6.43 -4.40
N ASP A 12 15.18 -5.15 -4.73
CA ASP A 12 16.36 -4.66 -5.45
C ASP A 12 17.65 -4.75 -4.61
N ALA A 13 17.51 -4.80 -3.29
CA ALA A 13 18.63 -4.77 -2.35
C ALA A 13 18.68 -5.98 -1.39
N ILE A 14 17.64 -6.82 -1.33
CA ILE A 14 17.65 -8.02 -0.48
C ILE A 14 18.73 -8.99 -0.99
N ASP A 15 19.55 -9.49 -0.07
CA ASP A 15 20.53 -10.55 -0.31
C ASP A 15 20.01 -11.89 0.20
N THR A 16 19.65 -11.94 1.48
CA THR A 16 19.09 -13.11 2.15
C THR A 16 17.95 -12.74 3.10
N VAL A 17 17.05 -13.69 3.32
CA VAL A 17 15.99 -13.62 4.32
C VAL A 17 16.08 -14.86 5.20
N GLU A 18 16.16 -14.66 6.51
CA GLU A 18 16.15 -15.75 7.47
C GLU A 18 14.74 -15.92 8.05
N ILE A 19 14.30 -17.17 8.08
CA ILE A 19 12.96 -17.53 8.56
C ILE A 19 13.02 -18.61 9.62
N ILE A 20 11.98 -18.65 10.44
CA ILE A 20 11.63 -19.79 11.28
C ILE A 20 10.37 -20.41 10.70
N THR A 21 10.37 -21.73 10.53
CA THR A 21 9.20 -22.48 10.10
C THR A 21 8.33 -22.93 11.27
N VAL A 22 7.10 -23.35 11.00
CA VAL A 22 6.11 -23.75 12.03
C VAL A 22 6.61 -24.92 12.89
N ASP A 23 7.48 -25.78 12.35
CA ASP A 23 8.15 -26.86 13.06
C ASP A 23 9.41 -26.41 13.84
N GLY A 24 9.70 -25.10 13.89
CA GLY A 24 10.79 -24.52 14.65
C GLY A 24 12.15 -24.54 13.95
N ARG A 25 12.26 -24.98 12.69
CA ARG A 25 13.53 -24.96 11.96
C ARG A 25 13.88 -23.55 11.50
N HIS A 26 15.16 -23.22 11.57
CA HIS A 26 15.73 -22.01 10.98
C HIS A 26 16.19 -22.29 9.54
N GLN A 27 15.84 -21.40 8.62
CA GLN A 27 16.23 -21.49 7.20
C GLN A 27 16.71 -20.13 6.69
N ILE A 28 17.68 -20.17 5.78
CA ILE A 28 18.17 -19.00 5.06
C ILE A 28 17.72 -19.13 3.62
N LEU A 29 16.99 -18.13 3.13
CA LEU A 29 16.48 -18.05 1.76
C LEU A 29 17.25 -16.98 1.01
N TYR A 30 17.84 -17.34 -0.13
CA TYR A 30 18.56 -16.39 -0.97
C TYR A 30 17.59 -15.61 -1.84
N ARG A 31 17.94 -14.36 -2.13
CA ARG A 31 17.17 -13.51 -3.04
C ARG A 31 16.87 -14.19 -4.37
N SER A 32 17.80 -14.95 -4.93
CA SER A 32 17.65 -15.69 -6.21
C SER A 32 16.47 -16.65 -6.20
N ASP A 33 16.12 -17.18 -5.04
CA ASP A 33 15.13 -18.25 -4.88
C ASP A 33 13.74 -17.70 -4.52
N LEU A 34 13.64 -16.37 -4.34
CA LEU A 34 12.44 -15.68 -3.91
C LEU A 34 11.76 -14.98 -5.08
N ALA A 35 10.54 -15.43 -5.40
CA ALA A 35 9.69 -14.82 -6.42
C ALA A 35 8.91 -13.61 -5.86
N PHE A 36 9.51 -12.44 -5.97
CA PHE A 36 8.86 -11.16 -5.65
C PHE A 36 8.10 -10.60 -6.85
N GLY A 37 7.13 -9.73 -6.58
CA GLY A 37 6.41 -8.95 -7.58
C GLY A 37 5.78 -7.72 -6.96
N TYR A 38 5.10 -6.89 -7.76
CA TYR A 38 4.51 -5.65 -7.27
C TYR A 38 3.57 -5.87 -6.08
N ARG A 39 3.97 -5.39 -4.89
CA ARG A 39 3.28 -5.60 -3.60
C ARG A 39 3.07 -7.06 -3.22
N MET A 40 3.89 -7.95 -3.77
CA MET A 40 3.82 -9.39 -3.57
C MET A 40 5.18 -9.94 -3.12
N SER A 41 5.14 -10.86 -2.17
CA SER A 41 6.32 -11.59 -1.68
C SER A 41 5.96 -13.05 -1.48
N PRO A 42 6.89 -14.00 -1.69
CA PRO A 42 6.60 -15.44 -1.60
C PRO A 42 6.09 -15.84 -0.21
N PHE A 43 6.51 -15.11 0.83
CA PHE A 43 6.09 -15.27 2.23
C PHE A 43 4.58 -15.16 2.47
N GLN A 44 3.82 -14.54 1.57
CA GLN A 44 2.36 -14.45 1.71
C GLN A 44 1.65 -15.78 1.39
N ALA A 45 2.29 -16.65 0.61
CA ALA A 45 1.76 -17.95 0.20
C ALA A 45 2.47 -19.13 0.88
N MET A 46 3.57 -18.86 1.60
CA MET A 46 4.35 -19.87 2.30
C MET A 46 3.58 -20.37 3.53
N GLN A 47 3.14 -21.63 3.49
CA GLN A 47 2.26 -22.21 4.52
C GLN A 47 3.02 -22.62 5.78
N ASP A 48 4.30 -22.97 5.64
CA ASP A 48 5.17 -23.43 6.72
C ASP A 48 5.96 -22.29 7.37
N LEU A 49 5.75 -21.03 6.97
CA LEU A 49 6.40 -19.87 7.57
C LEU A 49 5.78 -19.55 8.95
N ALA A 50 6.60 -19.61 10.01
CA ALA A 50 6.21 -19.09 11.32
C ALA A 50 6.59 -17.62 11.49
N ALA A 51 7.84 -17.26 11.16
CA ALA A 51 8.32 -15.88 11.28
C ALA A 51 9.47 -15.58 10.31
N ILE A 52 9.58 -14.33 9.88
CA ILE A 52 10.82 -13.78 9.30
C ILE A 52 11.59 -13.15 10.46
N VAL A 53 12.84 -13.57 10.66
CA VAL A 53 13.65 -13.16 11.83
C VAL A 53 14.81 -12.24 11.47
N SER A 54 15.29 -12.28 10.23
CA SER A 54 16.38 -11.41 9.76
C SER A 54 16.27 -11.21 8.25
N VAL A 55 16.74 -10.04 7.79
CA VAL A 55 16.87 -9.71 6.36
C VAL A 55 18.21 -9.02 6.17
N THR A 56 19.03 -9.56 5.29
CA THR A 56 20.31 -8.96 4.91
C THR A 56 20.15 -8.22 3.59
N PHE A 57 20.66 -6.99 3.55
CA PHE A 57 20.66 -6.16 2.35
C PHE A 57 22.06 -6.01 1.80
N ARG A 58 22.19 -6.12 0.49
CA ARG A 58 23.41 -5.81 -0.26
C ARG A 58 23.26 -4.42 -0.87
N LEU A 59 24.08 -3.48 -0.41
CA LEU A 59 24.04 -2.09 -0.84
C LEU A 59 25.28 -1.73 -1.66
N LEU A 60 25.13 -0.77 -2.56
CA LEU A 60 26.24 -0.16 -3.29
C LEU A 60 26.64 1.17 -2.66
N PRO A 61 27.94 1.44 -2.45
CA PRO A 61 28.40 2.74 -1.98
C PRO A 61 27.94 3.87 -2.90
N SER A 62 27.56 5.02 -2.32
CA SER A 62 27.16 6.19 -3.09
C SER A 62 27.45 7.47 -2.33
N ALA A 63 28.25 8.36 -2.93
CA ALA A 63 28.55 9.68 -2.37
C ALA A 63 27.30 10.57 -2.26
N LEU A 64 26.27 10.32 -3.08
CA LEU A 64 25.03 11.08 -3.12
C LEU A 64 23.92 10.48 -2.25
N ALA A 65 24.19 9.41 -1.49
CA ALA A 65 23.16 8.70 -0.72
C ALA A 65 22.43 9.63 0.25
N ASN A 66 23.17 10.44 1.02
CA ASN A 66 22.59 11.37 1.98
C ASN A 66 21.73 12.44 1.29
N GLU A 67 22.22 13.04 0.21
CA GLU A 67 21.48 14.06 -0.55
C GLU A 67 20.16 13.51 -1.09
N ARG A 68 20.20 12.32 -1.72
CA ARG A 68 19.00 11.63 -2.23
C ARG A 68 18.00 11.32 -1.13
N GLN A 69 18.48 10.80 0.01
CA GLN A 69 17.64 10.56 1.19
C GLN A 69 16.95 11.85 1.65
N GLN A 70 17.69 12.95 1.78
CA GLN A 70 17.11 14.23 2.19
C GLN A 70 16.10 14.77 1.18
N ALA A 71 16.36 14.62 -0.12
CA ALA A 71 15.42 14.98 -1.18
C ALA A 71 14.11 14.18 -1.06
N TYR A 72 14.19 12.86 -0.84
CA TYR A 72 13.01 12.02 -0.64
C TYR A 72 12.24 12.39 0.63
N LEU A 73 12.93 12.68 1.74
CA LEU A 73 12.29 13.13 2.98
C LEU A 73 11.61 14.49 2.82
N ARG A 74 12.21 15.43 2.09
CA ARG A 74 11.57 16.71 1.74
C ARG A 74 10.32 16.47 0.89
N LYS A 75 10.43 15.70 -0.20
CA LYS A 75 9.29 15.36 -1.07
C LYS A 75 8.17 14.69 -0.28
N ARG A 76 8.49 13.74 0.60
CA ARG A 76 7.52 13.02 1.43
C ARG A 76 6.77 13.95 2.38
N ARG A 77 7.47 14.88 3.04
CA ARG A 77 6.85 15.87 3.94
C ARG A 77 5.79 16.74 3.25
N TRP A 78 6.00 17.09 1.99
CA TRP A 78 5.05 17.90 1.22
C TRP A 78 3.93 17.09 0.56
N SER A 79 4.23 15.89 0.07
CA SER A 79 3.31 15.09 -0.73
C SER A 79 2.45 14.10 0.05
N GLN A 80 2.81 13.81 1.31
CA GLN A 80 2.10 12.86 2.16
C GLN A 80 1.69 13.54 3.46
N SER A 81 0.55 13.16 4.02
CA SER A 81 0.10 13.70 5.30
C SER A 81 0.78 13.00 6.49
N VAL A 82 2.08 13.28 6.65
CA VAL A 82 2.97 12.61 7.61
C VAL A 82 2.53 12.80 9.08
N ARG A 83 1.75 13.84 9.39
CA ARG A 83 1.27 14.15 10.75
C ARG A 83 -0.13 13.60 11.06
N GLU A 84 -0.79 13.01 10.07
CA GLU A 84 -2.14 12.47 10.23
C GLU A 84 -2.08 10.97 10.56
N ARG A 85 -3.10 10.48 11.28
CA ARG A 85 -3.28 9.04 11.51
C ARG A 85 -3.78 8.41 10.21
N THR A 86 -2.88 7.80 9.44
CA THR A 86 -3.22 7.18 8.15
C THR A 86 -2.77 5.73 8.07
N THR A 87 -3.45 4.94 7.25
CA THR A 87 -3.05 3.56 6.91
C THR A 87 -2.10 3.50 5.71
N GLY A 88 -1.60 4.65 5.24
CA GLY A 88 -0.85 4.75 3.99
C GLY A 88 -1.74 4.57 2.76
N SER A 89 -1.13 4.09 1.66
CA SER A 89 -1.86 3.83 0.40
C SER A 89 -2.80 2.64 0.55
N VAL A 90 -4.11 2.89 0.42
CA VAL A 90 -5.16 1.86 0.58
C VAL A 90 -5.24 0.95 -0.64
N PHE A 91 -5.11 1.52 -1.84
CA PHE A 91 -5.24 0.77 -3.09
C PHE A 91 -3.88 0.55 -3.76
N ARG A 92 -3.72 -0.65 -4.33
CA ARG A 92 -2.63 -0.95 -5.28
C ARG A 92 -2.85 -0.14 -6.56
N ASN A 93 -1.76 0.25 -7.23
CA ASN A 93 -1.88 0.85 -8.55
C ASN A 93 -2.41 -0.18 -9.55
N PRO A 94 -3.33 0.22 -10.46
CA PRO A 94 -3.82 -0.68 -11.48
C PRO A 94 -2.70 -1.05 -12.49
N PRO A 95 -2.64 -2.31 -12.94
CA PRO A 95 -1.67 -2.71 -13.96
C PRO A 95 -1.98 -2.05 -15.31
N GLY A 96 -0.94 -1.75 -16.09
CA GLY A 96 -1.05 -1.43 -17.52
C GLY A 96 -1.71 -0.09 -17.91
N LYS A 97 -1.98 0.82 -16.97
CA LYS A 97 -2.76 2.05 -17.27
C LYS A 97 -2.03 3.38 -17.12
N GLY A 98 -0.77 3.39 -16.70
CA GLY A 98 0.03 4.62 -16.48
C GLY A 98 -0.47 5.54 -15.35
N ALA A 99 -1.76 5.48 -15.00
CA ALA A 99 -2.38 6.24 -13.93
C ALA A 99 -2.26 5.53 -12.59
N SER A 100 -1.84 6.27 -11.56
CA SER A 100 -1.81 5.77 -10.19
C SER A 100 -3.22 5.67 -9.59
N ALA A 101 -3.40 4.85 -8.56
CA ALA A 101 -4.68 4.80 -7.84
C ALA A 101 -5.05 6.17 -7.24
N GLY A 102 -4.07 6.91 -6.72
CA GLY A 102 -4.28 8.27 -6.22
C GLY A 102 -4.79 9.22 -7.29
N GLU A 103 -4.22 9.18 -8.49
CA GLU A 103 -4.66 10.01 -9.63
C GLU A 103 -6.11 9.70 -10.02
N LEU A 104 -6.50 8.42 -10.04
CA LEU A 104 -7.88 8.04 -10.36
C LEU A 104 -8.88 8.54 -9.31
N ILE A 105 -8.52 8.46 -8.03
CA ILE A 105 -9.34 8.96 -6.91
C ILE A 105 -9.46 10.49 -6.97
N GLU A 106 -8.38 11.18 -7.32
CA GLU A 106 -8.35 12.62 -7.50
C GLU A 106 -9.19 13.08 -8.69
N LYS A 107 -9.08 12.40 -9.84
CA LYS A 107 -9.96 12.64 -11.00
C LYS A 107 -11.44 12.41 -10.68
N ALA A 108 -11.73 11.47 -9.77
CA ALA A 108 -13.09 11.24 -9.26
C ALA A 108 -13.55 12.31 -8.24
N ARG A 109 -12.69 13.27 -7.88
CA ARG A 109 -12.95 14.38 -6.93
C ARG A 109 -13.35 13.89 -5.54
N LEU A 110 -12.62 12.90 -5.03
CA LEU A 110 -12.92 12.23 -3.76
C LEU A 110 -12.02 12.66 -2.60
N LYS A 111 -11.01 13.50 -2.83
CA LYS A 111 -10.22 14.10 -1.75
C LYS A 111 -11.14 14.83 -0.75
N GLY A 112 -10.95 14.58 0.54
CA GLY A 112 -11.79 15.11 1.62
C GLY A 112 -13.17 14.45 1.76
N PHE A 113 -13.48 13.42 0.95
CA PHE A 113 -14.71 12.66 1.13
C PHE A 113 -14.63 11.85 2.42
N LYS A 114 -15.69 11.90 3.22
CA LYS A 114 -15.73 11.35 4.58
C LYS A 114 -16.93 10.43 4.78
N VAL A 115 -16.70 9.30 5.45
CA VAL A 115 -17.73 8.39 5.97
C VAL A 115 -17.35 8.08 7.41
N ASP A 116 -18.23 8.41 8.35
CA ASP A 116 -17.98 8.30 9.79
C ASP A 116 -16.65 8.95 10.22
N SER A 117 -15.71 8.16 10.72
CA SER A 117 -14.38 8.60 11.15
C SER A 117 -13.32 8.55 10.05
N ALA A 118 -13.62 7.93 8.91
CA ALA A 118 -12.69 7.73 7.80
C ALA A 118 -12.84 8.82 6.74
N GLU A 119 -11.74 9.49 6.40
CA GLU A 119 -11.70 10.54 5.39
C GLU A 119 -10.60 10.27 4.36
N VAL A 120 -10.89 10.48 3.07
CA VAL A 120 -9.86 10.47 2.02
C VAL A 120 -8.98 11.71 2.18
N SER A 121 -7.66 11.54 2.27
CA SER A 121 -6.76 12.67 2.50
C SER A 121 -6.87 13.73 1.42
N LYS A 122 -6.92 14.99 1.86
CA LYS A 122 -6.88 16.17 0.99
C LYS A 122 -5.52 16.36 0.33
N VAL A 123 -4.47 15.80 0.91
CA VAL A 123 -3.09 15.86 0.40
C VAL A 123 -2.84 14.70 -0.55
N HIS A 124 -2.99 13.46 -0.07
CA HIS A 124 -2.67 12.26 -0.82
C HIS A 124 -3.92 11.41 -1.07
N ALA A 125 -4.51 11.46 -2.27
CA ALA A 125 -5.81 10.85 -2.55
C ALA A 125 -5.91 9.33 -2.26
N ASN A 126 -4.79 8.60 -2.27
CA ASN A 126 -4.79 7.17 -1.91
C ASN A 126 -4.69 6.90 -0.40
N PHE A 127 -4.62 7.93 0.45
CA PHE A 127 -4.53 7.78 1.90
C PHE A 127 -5.90 7.91 2.55
N SER A 128 -6.17 7.03 3.51
CA SER A 128 -7.31 7.15 4.41
C SER A 128 -6.84 7.69 5.76
N ILE A 129 -7.47 8.76 6.23
CA ILE A 129 -7.23 9.39 7.52
C ILE A 129 -8.26 8.87 8.52
N ASN A 130 -7.82 8.52 9.73
CA ASN A 130 -8.69 8.32 10.88
C ASN A 130 -8.81 9.63 11.67
N THR A 131 -9.98 10.27 11.54
CA THR A 131 -10.30 11.54 12.20
C THR A 131 -10.72 11.37 13.67
N SER A 132 -10.93 10.13 14.14
CA SER A 132 -11.25 9.81 15.54
C SER A 132 -10.00 9.45 16.34
N PHE A 133 -10.13 9.48 17.67
CA PHE A 133 -9.09 9.02 18.61
C PHE A 133 -9.27 7.57 19.07
N ARG A 134 -10.26 6.85 18.52
CA ARG A 134 -10.53 5.47 18.90
C ARG A 134 -9.94 4.50 17.87
N CYS A 135 -9.44 3.37 18.36
CA CYS A 135 -9.20 2.19 17.54
C CYS A 135 -10.56 1.70 17.05
N GLN A 136 -10.95 2.09 15.85
CA GLN A 136 -12.03 1.44 15.14
C GLN A 136 -11.41 0.40 14.21
N ASN A 137 -12.17 -0.64 13.86
CA ASN A 137 -11.82 -1.57 12.79
C ASN A 137 -11.77 -0.80 11.46
N HIS A 138 -10.69 -0.05 11.26
CA HIS A 138 -10.35 0.74 10.07
C HIS A 138 -9.84 -0.18 8.94
N VAL A 139 -9.87 -1.50 9.16
CA VAL A 139 -9.37 -2.53 8.26
C VAL A 139 -10.37 -2.71 7.13
N GLY A 140 -10.13 -1.93 6.07
CA GLY A 140 -10.98 -1.87 4.91
C GLY A 140 -12.13 -0.93 5.16
N ILE A 141 -12.15 0.17 4.42
CA ILE A 141 -13.44 0.75 4.02
C ILE A 141 -14.10 -0.34 3.16
N LYS A 142 -14.73 -1.33 3.79
CA LYS A 142 -15.74 -2.16 3.16
C LYS A 142 -16.85 -1.16 2.87
N TRP A 143 -16.88 -0.66 1.65
CA TRP A 143 -17.91 0.26 1.15
C TRP A 143 -19.32 -0.38 1.11
N GLN A 144 -19.59 -1.45 1.86
CA GLN A 144 -20.91 -2.08 2.00
C GLN A 144 -21.50 -1.62 3.34
N ASN A 145 -22.39 -0.60 3.32
CA ASN A 145 -23.77 -0.68 3.85
C ASN A 145 -23.76 -0.19 5.32
N ASP A 146 -24.58 0.73 5.84
CA ASP A 146 -25.88 1.32 5.46
C ASP A 146 -25.94 2.76 6.01
N ASN A 147 -26.86 3.60 5.51
CA ASN A 147 -27.13 5.00 5.91
C ASN A 147 -26.29 6.15 5.29
N CYS A 148 -26.18 6.18 3.95
CA CYS A 148 -25.75 7.39 3.23
C CYS A 148 -26.96 8.13 2.63
N SER A 149 -26.97 9.46 2.73
CA SER A 149 -27.96 10.33 2.07
C SER A 149 -27.98 10.10 0.55
N HIS A 150 -29.09 10.42 -0.13
CA HIS A 150 -29.28 10.13 -1.56
C HIS A 150 -28.15 10.67 -2.47
N ARG A 151 -27.49 11.75 -2.06
CA ARG A 151 -26.36 12.40 -2.75
C ARG A 151 -25.03 11.67 -2.52
N GLU A 152 -24.85 11.06 -1.35
CA GLU A 152 -23.70 10.21 -1.01
C GLU A 152 -23.83 8.82 -1.63
N ARG A 153 -25.05 8.30 -1.80
CA ARG A 153 -25.32 7.03 -2.49
C ARG A 153 -24.81 7.05 -3.94
N ARG A 154 -25.06 8.11 -4.71
CA ARG A 154 -24.53 8.25 -6.09
C ARG A 154 -23.00 8.36 -6.16
N LYS A 155 -22.36 8.97 -5.16
CA LYS A 155 -20.89 9.05 -5.07
C LYS A 155 -20.29 7.70 -4.66
N LYS A 156 -20.93 7.02 -3.71
CA LYS A 156 -20.62 5.65 -3.25
C LYS A 156 -20.78 4.63 -4.39
N GLU A 157 -21.85 4.73 -5.17
CA GLU A 157 -22.08 3.93 -6.39
C GLU A 157 -21.00 4.18 -7.44
N ARG A 158 -20.55 5.44 -7.63
CA ARG A 158 -19.43 5.76 -8.53
C ARG A 158 -18.10 5.13 -8.08
N ILE A 159 -17.81 5.15 -6.78
CA ILE A 159 -16.60 4.54 -6.20
C ILE A 159 -16.66 3.00 -6.25
N MET A 160 -17.80 2.42 -5.87
CA MET A 160 -18.04 0.97 -5.88
C MET A 160 -18.12 0.42 -7.31
N ALA A 161 -18.66 1.18 -8.26
CA ALA A 161 -18.63 0.85 -9.69
C ALA A 161 -17.20 0.92 -10.23
N MET A 162 -16.37 1.88 -9.81
CA MET A 162 -14.95 1.91 -10.17
C MET A 162 -14.18 0.72 -9.56
N GLY A 163 -14.38 0.43 -8.27
CA GLY A 163 -13.77 -0.75 -7.61
C GLY A 163 -14.20 -2.06 -8.26
N SER A 164 -15.50 -2.23 -8.54
CA SER A 164 -16.05 -3.43 -9.18
C SER A 164 -15.73 -3.54 -10.68
N ALA A 165 -15.59 -2.42 -11.41
CA ALA A 165 -15.16 -2.42 -12.81
C ALA A 165 -13.65 -2.67 -12.95
N MET A 166 -12.85 -2.23 -11.97
CA MET A 166 -11.43 -2.56 -11.87
C MET A 166 -11.24 -4.03 -11.48
N HIS A 167 -12.07 -4.58 -10.60
CA HIS A 167 -12.02 -6.00 -10.19
C HIS A 167 -12.52 -6.95 -11.30
N ARG A 168 -13.65 -6.65 -11.97
CA ARG A 168 -14.22 -7.48 -13.04
C ARG A 168 -13.41 -7.51 -14.35
N ARG A 169 -12.49 -6.56 -14.57
CA ARG A 169 -11.54 -6.61 -15.71
C ARG A 169 -10.21 -7.28 -15.35
N CYS A 170 -9.94 -7.50 -14.07
CA CYS A 170 -8.73 -8.16 -13.59
C CYS A 170 -8.87 -9.70 -13.52
N SER A 171 -10.10 -10.22 -13.56
CA SER A 171 -10.43 -11.66 -13.55
C SER A 171 -10.68 -12.26 -14.95
N ARG A 172 -10.38 -11.51 -16.01
CA ARG A 172 -10.50 -11.93 -17.43
C ARG A 172 -9.24 -11.62 -18.26
N ALA A 173 -8.09 -11.41 -17.60
CA ALA A 173 -6.78 -11.25 -18.24
C ALA A 173 -5.78 -12.13 -17.52
#